data_AF-A0AAE9ZE64-F1
#
_entry.id   AF-A0AAE9ZE64-F1
#
_cell.length_a   1.000
_cell.length_b   1.000
_cell.length_c   1.000
_cell.angle_alpha   90.00
_cell.angle_beta   90.00
_cell.angle_gamma   90.00
#
_symmetry.space_group_name_H-M   'P 1'
#
loop_
_entity.id
_entity.type
_entity.pdbx_description
1 polymer ?
#
loop_
_entity_poly.entity_id
_entity_poly.type
_entity_poly.pdbx_seq_one_letter_code
_entity_poly.pdbx_strand_id
1 'polypeptide(L)' 'MSPRIKKLLGFFLFLPCLILYFFAAAALGERVPDFQLLKAAYFLVAGVAWALPAKYLMQWMDAEPKNKG' A
#
# COMPACT_ATOMS: atom_id res chain seq x y z
N MET A 1 -23.34 3.54 2.71
CA MET A 1 -22.46 4.73 2.62
C MET A 1 -22.41 5.17 1.17
N SER A 2 -22.50 6.48 0.88
CA SER A 2 -22.39 6.94 -0.51
C SER A 2 -21.01 6.56 -1.08
N PRO A 3 -20.92 6.15 -2.36
CA PRO A 3 -19.64 5.80 -2.99
C PRO A 3 -18.57 6.90 -2.87
N ARG A 4 -18.99 8.17 -2.82
CA ARG A 4 -18.09 9.32 -2.65
C ARG A 4 -17.40 9.34 -1.27
N ILE A 5 -18.13 9.01 -0.19
CA ILE A 5 -17.57 8.96 1.17
C ILE A 5 -16.58 7.79 1.31
N LYS A 6 -16.87 6.61 0.74
CA LYS A 6 -15.93 5.49 0.73
C LYS A 6 -14.61 5.86 0.04
N LYS A 7 -14.67 6.54 -1.09
CA LYS A 7 -13.46 7.00 -1.80
C LYS A 7 -12.65 8.01 -0.97
N LEU A 8 -13.33 8.94 -0.30
CA LEU A 8 -12.67 9.94 0.54
C LEU A 8 -11.99 9.31 1.76
N LEU A 9 -12.70 8.40 2.43
CA LEU A 9 -12.16 7.67 3.58
C LEU A 9 -11.03 6.72 3.18
N GLY A 10 -11.17 6.06 2.03
CA GLY A 10 -10.12 5.21 1.46
C GLY A 10 -8.84 5.99 1.22
N PHE A 11 -8.93 7.20 0.64
CA PHE A 11 -7.78 8.07 0.47
C PHE A 11 -7.14 8.48 1.80
N PHE A 12 -7.97 8.91 2.76
CA PHE A 12 -7.50 9.37 4.07
C PHE A 12 -6.86 8.26 4.90
N LEU A 13 -7.26 7.00 4.70
CA LEU A 13 -6.68 5.84 5.36
C LEU A 13 -5.43 5.31 4.62
N PHE A 14 -5.47 5.32 3.29
CA PHE A 14 -4.39 4.79 2.46
C PHE A 14 -3.12 5.62 2.56
N LEU A 15 -3.24 6.95 2.54
CA LEU A 15 -2.08 7.83 2.58
C LEU A 15 -1.20 7.62 3.84
N PRO A 16 -1.74 7.62 5.08
CA PRO A 16 -0.93 7.33 6.26
C PRO A 16 -0.41 5.90 6.29
N CYS A 17 -1.19 4.90 5.82
CA CYS A 17 -0.70 3.53 5.69
C CYS A 17 0.50 3.44 4.72
N LEU A 18 0.44 4.16 3.60
CA LEU A 18 1.51 4.20 2.61
C LEU A 18 2.75 4.91 3.16
N ILE A 19 2.57 5.99 3.92
CA ILE A 19 3.66 6.67 4.62
C ILE A 19 4.35 5.70 5.59
N LEU A 20 3.58 5.03 6.46
CA LEU A 20 4.12 4.04 7.40
C LEU A 20 4.86 2.90 6.68
N TYR A 21 4.33 2.45 5.55
CA TYR A 21 4.99 1.46 4.70
C TYR A 21 6.36 1.95 4.21
N PHE A 22 6.46 3.17 3.70
CA PHE A 22 7.73 3.72 3.23
C PHE A 22 8.75 3.85 4.35
N PHE A 23 8.34 4.33 5.53
CA PHE A 23 9.22 4.38 6.70
C PHE A 23 9.70 2.98 7.11
N ALA A 24 8.81 2.00 7.15
CA ALA A 24 9.18 0.62 7.45
C ALA A 24 10.14 0.05 6.39
N ALA A 25 9.87 0.28 5.10
CA ALA A 25 10.71 -0.17 4.00
C ALA A 25 12.11 0.48 4.03
N ALA A 26 12.21 1.76 4.37
CA ALA A 26 13.48 2.45 4.54
C ALA A 26 14.27 1.88 5.73
N ALA A 27 13.63 1.75 6.89
CA ALA A 27 14.26 1.22 8.10
C ALA A 27 14.73 -0.24 7.94
N LEU A 28 13.95 -1.07 7.23
CA LEU A 28 14.34 -2.43 6.88
C LEU A 28 15.47 -2.45 5.85
N GLY A 29 15.50 -1.48 4.92
CA GLY A 29 16.57 -1.33 3.93
C GLY A 29 17.94 -1.08 4.56
N GLU A 30 18.00 -0.34 5.67
CA GLU A 30 19.24 -0.14 6.43
C GLU A 30 19.79 -1.43 7.07
N ARG A 31 18.93 -2.42 7.30
CA ARG A 31 19.33 -3.73 7.84
C ARG A 31 19.74 -4.73 6.77
N VAL A 32 19.58 -4.40 5.49
CA VAL A 32 20.03 -5.26 4.40
C VAL A 32 21.57 -5.28 4.37
N PRO A 33 22.20 -6.46 4.30
CA PRO A 33 23.65 -6.59 4.20
C PRO A 33 24.25 -5.70 3.11
N ASP A 34 25.52 -5.29 3.28
CA ASP A 34 26.20 -4.36 2.37
C ASP A 34 26.66 -5.04 1.06
N PHE A 35 25.68 -5.59 0.34
CA PHE A 35 25.82 -6.20 -0.96
C PHE A 35 24.89 -5.49 -1.94
N GLN A 36 25.47 -4.79 -2.91
CA GLN A 36 24.70 -3.94 -3.84
C GLN A 36 23.55 -4.68 -4.51
N LEU A 37 23.76 -5.92 -4.94
CA LEU A 37 22.72 -6.69 -5.62
C LEU A 37 21.55 -7.04 -4.69
N LEU A 38 21.84 -7.33 -3.41
CA LEU A 38 20.79 -7.66 -2.43
C LEU A 38 19.99 -6.41 -2.06
N LYS A 39 20.66 -5.26 -1.89
CA LYS A 39 19.99 -3.96 -1.70
C LYS A 39 19.11 -3.62 -2.90
N ALA A 40 19.61 -3.79 -4.13
CA ALA A 40 18.83 -3.56 -5.34
C ALA A 40 17.60 -4.49 -5.42
N ALA A 41 17.77 -5.79 -5.16
CA ALA A 41 16.67 -6.74 -5.13
C ALA A 41 15.64 -6.39 -4.05
N TYR A 42 16.09 -6.01 -2.85
CA TYR A 42 15.22 -5.57 -1.77
C TYR A 42 14.37 -4.35 -2.17
N PHE A 43 14.99 -3.30 -2.71
CA PHE A 43 14.26 -2.10 -3.12
C PHE A 43 13.34 -2.34 -4.32
N LEU A 44 13.69 -3.26 -5.23
CA LEU A 44 12.78 -3.68 -6.30
C LEU A 44 11.54 -4.37 -5.72
N VAL A 45 11.71 -5.31 -4.78
CA VAL A 45 10.59 -6.00 -4.14
C VAL A 45 9.76 -5.04 -3.31
N ALA A 46 10.38 -4.19 -2.48
CA ALA A 46 9.68 -3.17 -1.71
C ALA A 46 8.94 -2.16 -2.62
N GLY A 47 9.57 -1.76 -3.72
CA GLY A 47 8.98 -0.87 -4.72
C GLY A 47 7.76 -1.46 -5.44
N VAL A 48 7.56 -2.78 -5.43
CA VAL A 48 6.36 -3.43 -5.99
C VAL A 48 5.39 -3.88 -4.90
N ALA A 49 5.88 -4.21 -3.70
CA ALA A 49 5.07 -4.75 -2.62
C ALA A 49 3.97 -3.79 -2.14
N TRP A 50 4.16 -2.46 -2.23
CA TRP A 50 3.12 -1.48 -1.91
C TRP A 50 1.91 -1.54 -2.86
N ALA A 51 2.07 -2.12 -4.06
CA ALA A 51 0.96 -2.30 -5.01
C ALA A 51 -0.12 -3.24 -4.44
N LEU A 52 0.23 -4.14 -3.52
CA LEU A 52 -0.73 -5.03 -2.85
C LEU A 52 -1.71 -4.23 -1.97
N PRO A 53 -1.27 -3.37 -1.03
CA PRO A 53 -2.13 -2.43 -0.33
C PRO A 53 -2.98 -1.56 -1.26
N ALA A 54 -2.37 -1.02 -2.32
CA ALA A 54 -3.08 -0.15 -3.28
C ALA A 54 -4.21 -0.90 -3.98
N LYS A 55 -3.94 -2.12 -4.46
CA LYS A 55 -4.94 -3.00 -5.08
C LYS A 55 -6.07 -3.35 -4.12
N TYR A 56 -5.76 -3.70 -2.88
CA TYR A 56 -6.77 -4.04 -1.88
C TYR A 56 -7.69 -2.84 -1.58
N LEU A 57 -7.12 -1.65 -1.43
CA LEU A 57 -7.89 -0.43 -1.24
C LEU A 57 -8.79 -0.11 -2.44
N MET A 58 -8.24 -0.22 -3.66
CA MET A 58 -9.01 -0.01 -4.89
C MET A 58 -10.19 -0.97 -4.98
N GLN A 59 -9.98 -2.26 -4.72
CA GLN A 59 -11.05 -3.25 -4.67
C GLN A 59 -12.12 -2.90 -3.63
N TRP A 60 -11.72 -2.39 -2.46
CA TRP A 60 -12.67 -1.97 -1.44
C TRP A 60 -13.45 -0.70 -1.82
N MET A 61 -12.78 0.25 -2.49
CA MET A 61 -13.41 1.47 -3.00
C MET A 61 -14.39 1.19 -4.14
N ASP A 62 -14.06 0.24 -5.01
CA ASP A 62 -14.87 -0.17 -6.16
C ASP A 62 -15.90 -1.25 -5.81
N ALA A 63 -15.78 -1.88 -4.63
CA ALA A 63 -16.78 -2.81 -4.13
C ALA A 63 -18.13 -2.10 -3.98
N GLU A 64 -19.02 -2.37 -4.95
CA GLU A 64 -20.40 -1.92 -4.93
C GLU A 64 -21.05 -2.29 -3.59
N PRO A 65 -21.86 -1.39 -3.00
CA PRO A 65 -22.69 -1.77 -1.87
C PRO A 65 -23.63 -2.87 -2.35
N LYS A 66 -23.35 -4.13 -1.99
CA LYS A 66 -24.15 -5.32 -2.31
C LYS A 66 -25.64 -4.95 -2.24
N ASN A 67 -26.26 -4.82 -3.41
CA ASN A 67 -27.70 -4.66 -3.53
C ASN A 67 -28.30 -5.98 -3.02
N LYS A 68 -28.71 -5.99 -1.75
CA LYS A 68 -29.50 -7.08 -1.18
C LYS A 68 -30.90 -6.89 -1.75
N GLY A 69 -31.12 -7.47 -2.94
CA GLY A 69 -32.46 -7.87 -3.37
C GLY A 69 -32.99 -8.96 -2.45
#